data_AF-A0A2Z6UJW0-F1
#
_entry.id   AF-A0A2Z6UJW0-F1
#
_cell.length_a   1.000
_cell.length_b   1.000
_cell.length_c   1.000
_cell.angle_alpha   90.00
_cell.angle_beta   90.00
_cell.angle_gamma   90.00
#
_symmetry.space_group_name_H-M   'P 1'
#
loop_
_entity.id
_entity.type
_entity.pdbx_description
1 polymer ?
#
loop_
_entity_poly.entity_id
_entity_poly.type
_entity_poly.pdbx_seq_one_letter_code
_entity_poly.pdbx_strand_id
1 'polypeptide(L)'
;MLQQGDDIRFTVKLDSGRTVSFYQSDYSDEQGRLQLVQAYACTVYSSQGATVDGDTFVLYTTAMDRAASYVAGSRHKDKCHWFVNGQELDAQSGQADKGQTPDTETRLKTLARCMSINKHKAMACEYIAEQEAQQEATQQITNDNELAA
;
A
#
# COMPACT_ATOMS: atom_id res chain seq x y z
N MET A 1 33.10 33.28 -10.35
CA MET A 1 33.75 31.97 -10.58
C MET A 1 33.31 31.05 -9.45
N LEU A 2 32.29 30.22 -9.68
CA LEU A 2 31.96 29.16 -8.72
C LEU A 2 33.04 28.09 -8.85
N GLN A 3 33.76 27.83 -7.76
CA GLN A 3 34.75 26.76 -7.70
C GLN A 3 34.08 25.45 -8.06
N GLN A 4 34.53 24.84 -9.14
CA GLN A 4 34.19 23.48 -9.54
C GLN A 4 34.89 22.55 -8.52
N GLY A 5 34.23 22.33 -7.39
CA GLY A 5 34.62 21.31 -6.44
C GLY A 5 34.51 19.95 -7.13
N ASP A 6 35.52 19.10 -6.92
CA ASP A 6 35.62 17.76 -7.53
C ASP A 6 34.29 17.01 -7.37
N ASP A 7 33.64 16.66 -8.49
CA ASP A 7 32.33 16.00 -8.48
C ASP A 7 32.47 14.60 -7.89
N ILE A 8 31.67 14.29 -6.87
CA ILE A 8 31.81 13.06 -6.12
C ILE A 8 31.28 11.90 -6.96
N ARG A 9 32.16 10.94 -7.26
CA ARG A 9 31.79 9.70 -7.95
C ARG A 9 31.45 8.60 -6.95
N PHE A 10 30.20 8.16 -6.93
CA PHE A 10 29.78 7.01 -6.15
C PHE A 10 30.01 5.73 -6.93
N THR A 11 30.61 4.70 -6.31
CA THR A 11 30.89 3.41 -6.96
C THR A 11 30.58 2.26 -6.01
N VAL A 12 29.78 1.30 -6.47
CA VAL A 12 29.41 0.08 -5.72
C VAL A 12 29.80 -1.14 -6.53
N LYS A 13 30.47 -2.08 -5.87
CA LYS A 13 30.68 -3.43 -6.40
C LYS A 13 29.58 -4.33 -5.87
N LEU A 14 28.76 -4.86 -6.78
CA LEU A 14 27.68 -5.78 -6.45
C LEU A 14 28.24 -7.19 -6.26
N ASP A 15 27.50 -8.03 -5.54
CA ASP A 15 27.86 -9.45 -5.32
C ASP A 15 27.91 -10.26 -6.62
N SER A 16 27.18 -9.81 -7.65
CA SER A 16 27.27 -10.35 -9.01
C SER A 16 28.60 -10.06 -9.72
N GLY A 17 29.51 -9.34 -9.07
CA GLY A 17 30.78 -8.88 -9.63
C GLY A 17 30.67 -7.62 -10.50
N ARG A 18 29.45 -7.14 -10.77
CA ARG A 18 29.21 -5.92 -11.55
C ARG A 18 29.51 -4.68 -10.72
N THR A 19 30.22 -3.73 -11.31
CA THR A 19 30.47 -2.42 -10.71
C THR A 19 29.51 -1.39 -11.30
N VAL A 20 28.82 -0.64 -10.45
CA VAL A 20 27.92 0.46 -10.84
C VAL A 20 28.50 1.75 -10.29
N SER A 21 28.59 2.79 -11.13
CA SER A 21 29.08 4.10 -10.70
C SER A 21 28.30 5.24 -11.34
N PHE A 22 28.09 6.33 -10.59
CA PHE A 22 27.45 7.55 -11.06
C PHE A 22 28.07 8.77 -10.38
N TYR A 23 27.91 9.95 -10.96
CA TYR A 23 28.34 11.21 -10.34
C TYR A 23 27.21 11.81 -9.50
N GLN A 24 27.58 12.50 -8.42
CA GLN A 24 26.63 13.18 -7.56
C GLN A 24 25.75 14.15 -8.36
N SER A 25 26.36 14.88 -9.30
CA SER A 25 25.66 15.84 -10.16
C SER A 25 24.55 15.22 -11.02
N ASP A 26 24.65 13.94 -11.39
CA ASP A 26 23.66 13.24 -12.24
C ASP A 26 22.31 13.04 -11.53
N TYR A 27 22.32 12.99 -10.19
CA TYR A 27 21.15 12.61 -9.38
C TYR A 27 20.89 13.54 -8.19
N SER A 28 21.52 14.72 -8.17
CA SER A 28 21.27 15.74 -7.15
C SER A 28 20.05 16.58 -7.47
N ASP A 29 19.39 17.08 -6.42
CA ASP A 29 18.36 18.11 -6.56
C ASP A 29 18.98 19.49 -6.90
N GLU A 30 18.13 20.51 -7.11
CA GLU A 30 18.54 21.89 -7.39
C GLU A 30 19.44 22.50 -6.29
N GLN A 31 19.46 21.90 -5.10
CA GLN A 31 20.27 22.33 -3.95
C GLN A 31 21.58 21.53 -3.86
N GLY A 32 21.87 20.67 -4.84
CA GLY A 32 23.08 19.84 -4.90
C GLY A 32 23.06 18.63 -3.97
N ARG A 33 21.90 18.25 -3.43
CA ARG A 33 21.78 17.14 -2.47
C ARG A 33 21.48 15.83 -3.20
N LEU A 34 22.33 14.84 -2.98
CA LEU A 34 22.12 13.48 -3.47
C LEU A 34 21.32 12.67 -2.45
N GLN A 35 20.10 12.30 -2.83
CA GLN A 35 19.20 11.51 -1.97
C GLN A 35 19.45 10.02 -2.17
N LEU A 36 20.19 9.40 -1.25
CA LEU A 36 20.46 7.97 -1.23
C LEU A 36 19.79 7.29 -0.03
N VAL A 37 19.15 6.15 -0.30
CA VAL A 37 18.54 5.29 0.72
C VAL A 37 18.95 3.84 0.49
N GLN A 38 19.13 3.06 1.56
CA GLN A 38 19.63 1.68 1.45
C GLN A 38 18.59 0.68 0.92
N ALA A 39 17.32 1.08 0.79
CA ALA A 39 16.24 0.34 0.14
C ALA A 39 16.10 -1.15 0.52
N TYR A 40 16.57 -1.58 1.72
CA TYR A 40 16.43 -2.96 2.20
C TYR A 40 14.98 -3.43 2.28
N ALA A 41 14.07 -2.49 2.56
CA ALA A 41 12.64 -2.69 2.47
C ALA A 41 12.07 -1.54 1.64
N CYS A 42 11.02 -1.83 0.89
CA CYS A 42 10.29 -0.86 0.10
C CYS A 42 8.81 -0.88 0.48
N THR A 43 8.11 0.20 0.18
CA THR A 43 6.66 0.22 0.37
C THR A 43 6.00 -0.52 -0.79
N VAL A 44 4.77 -0.99 -0.60
CA VAL A 44 3.98 -1.57 -1.68
C VAL A 44 3.86 -0.61 -2.87
N TYR A 45 3.77 0.70 -2.60
CA TYR A 45 3.75 1.75 -3.62
C TYR A 45 5.05 1.82 -4.43
N SER A 46 6.22 1.88 -3.77
CA SER A 46 7.48 1.96 -4.50
C SER A 46 7.88 0.64 -5.19
N SER A 47 7.27 -0.48 -4.81
CA SER A 47 7.45 -1.77 -5.47
C SER A 47 6.58 -1.97 -6.73
N GLN A 48 5.71 -1.01 -7.08
CA GLN A 48 4.83 -1.15 -8.24
C GLN A 48 5.63 -1.30 -9.53
N GLY A 49 5.24 -2.26 -10.37
CA GLY A 49 5.93 -2.59 -11.62
C GLY A 49 7.24 -3.37 -11.45
N ALA A 50 7.77 -3.47 -10.22
CA ALA A 50 8.93 -4.30 -9.94
C ALA A 50 8.53 -5.79 -9.90
N THR A 51 9.48 -6.64 -10.29
CA THR A 51 9.43 -8.09 -10.14
C THR A 51 10.73 -8.54 -9.49
N VAL A 52 10.63 -9.29 -8.38
CA VAL A 52 11.76 -9.86 -7.66
C VAL A 52 12.06 -11.22 -8.26
N ASP A 53 13.31 -11.39 -8.72
CA ASP A 53 13.83 -12.66 -9.21
C ASP A 53 14.20 -13.56 -8.02
N GLY A 54 13.19 -14.09 -7.35
CA GLY A 54 13.32 -14.91 -6.15
C GLY A 54 12.11 -14.85 -5.23
N ASP A 55 12.38 -15.10 -3.94
CA ASP A 55 11.39 -15.05 -2.86
C ASP A 55 11.12 -13.60 -2.40
N THR A 56 9.87 -13.31 -2.05
CA THR A 56 9.47 -12.05 -1.42
C THR A 56 9.03 -12.25 0.02
N PHE A 57 9.29 -11.23 0.85
CA PHE A 57 8.90 -11.20 2.25
C PHE A 57 8.01 -9.97 2.45
N VAL A 58 6.73 -10.19 2.68
CA VAL A 58 5.70 -9.16 2.80
C VAL A 58 5.30 -9.03 4.26
N LEU A 59 5.51 -7.86 4.85
CA LEU A 59 4.92 -7.50 6.13
C LEU A 59 3.52 -6.93 5.89
N TYR A 60 2.51 -7.70 6.25
CA TYR A 60 1.12 -7.26 6.21
C TYR A 60 0.85 -6.25 7.33
N THR A 61 0.10 -5.20 6.98
CA THR A 61 -0.55 -4.32 7.95
C THR A 61 -2.02 -4.16 7.55
N THR A 62 -2.87 -3.82 8.51
CA THR A 62 -4.31 -3.59 8.30
C THR A 62 -4.62 -2.40 7.39
N ALA A 63 -3.61 -1.57 7.09
CA ALA A 63 -3.69 -0.56 6.06
C ALA A 63 -3.84 -1.18 4.66
N MET A 64 -3.26 -2.37 4.43
CA MET A 64 -3.33 -3.07 3.15
C MET A 64 -4.74 -3.59 2.88
N ASP A 65 -5.34 -3.03 1.84
CA ASP A 65 -6.62 -3.45 1.29
C ASP A 65 -6.40 -4.52 0.20
N ARG A 66 -7.46 -4.86 -0.54
CA ARG A 66 -7.39 -5.85 -1.62
C ARG A 66 -6.34 -5.53 -2.68
N ALA A 67 -6.28 -4.28 -3.14
CA ALA A 67 -5.36 -3.89 -4.20
C ALA A 67 -3.92 -3.89 -3.70
N ALA A 68 -3.66 -3.30 -2.52
CA ALA A 68 -2.32 -3.30 -1.92
C ALA A 68 -1.84 -4.72 -1.62
N SER A 69 -2.73 -5.59 -1.13
CA SER A 69 -2.41 -7.00 -0.87
C SER A 69 -2.06 -7.75 -2.15
N TYR A 70 -2.81 -7.54 -3.21
CA TYR A 70 -2.51 -8.13 -4.52
C TYR A 70 -1.16 -7.63 -5.08
N VAL A 71 -0.94 -6.31 -5.04
CA VAL A 71 0.30 -5.68 -5.53
C VAL A 71 1.50 -6.20 -4.74
N ALA A 72 1.43 -6.31 -3.41
CA ALA A 72 2.52 -6.85 -2.60
C ALA A 72 2.75 -8.35 -2.90
N GLY A 73 1.66 -9.11 -2.99
CA GLY A 73 1.68 -10.55 -3.23
C GLY A 73 2.22 -10.94 -4.61
N SER A 74 2.05 -10.09 -5.63
CA SER A 74 2.42 -10.40 -7.03
C SER A 74 3.87 -10.09 -7.40
N ARG A 75 4.72 -9.64 -6.47
CA ARG A 75 6.12 -9.26 -6.77
C ARG A 75 7.09 -10.41 -6.92
N HIS A 76 6.74 -11.61 -6.45
CA HIS A 76 7.63 -12.78 -6.46
C HIS A 76 7.63 -13.50 -7.81
N LYS A 77 8.75 -14.15 -8.14
CA LYS A 77 8.77 -15.21 -9.14
C LYS A 77 8.70 -16.61 -8.53
N ASP A 78 9.20 -16.77 -7.31
CA ASP A 78 9.32 -18.08 -6.65
C ASP A 78 8.31 -18.25 -5.52
N LYS A 79 8.62 -17.78 -4.29
CA LYS A 79 7.70 -17.83 -3.14
C LYS A 79 7.36 -16.45 -2.59
N CYS A 80 6.20 -16.36 -1.96
CA CYS A 80 5.74 -15.16 -1.26
C CYS A 80 5.46 -15.47 0.20
N HIS A 81 6.26 -14.92 1.10
CA HIS A 81 6.18 -15.12 2.53
C HIS A 81 5.46 -13.95 3.19
N TRP A 82 4.33 -14.23 3.85
CA TRP A 82 3.55 -13.22 4.55
C TRP A 82 3.82 -13.26 6.05
N PHE A 83 4.19 -12.11 6.60
CA PHE A 83 4.33 -11.89 8.04
C PHE A 83 3.19 -10.99 8.48
N VAL A 84 2.46 -11.44 9.49
CA VAL A 84 1.27 -10.75 9.98
C VAL A 84 1.46 -10.53 11.47
N ASN A 85 1.23 -9.31 11.93
CA ASN A 85 1.22 -9.02 13.36
C ASN A 85 -0.07 -9.56 13.99
N GLY A 86 0.05 -10.59 14.83
CA GLY A 86 -1.08 -11.19 15.53
C GLY A 86 -1.85 -10.20 16.40
N GLN A 87 -1.17 -9.27 17.08
CA GLN A 87 -1.83 -8.27 17.93
C GLN A 87 -2.67 -7.29 17.10
N GLU A 88 -2.14 -6.88 15.94
CA GLU A 88 -2.87 -6.01 15.02
C GLU A 88 -4.11 -6.70 14.47
N LEU A 89 -3.98 -7.99 14.15
CA LEU A 89 -5.07 -8.82 13.65
C LEU A 89 -6.14 -9.10 14.71
N ASP A 90 -5.71 -9.32 15.95
CA ASP A 90 -6.59 -9.53 17.09
C ASP A 90 -7.46 -8.29 17.35
N ALA A 91 -6.87 -7.10 17.26
CA ALA A 91 -7.61 -5.84 17.34
C ALA A 91 -8.68 -5.70 16.24
N GLN A 92 -8.44 -6.24 15.05
CA GLN A 92 -9.42 -6.22 13.95
C GLN A 92 -10.48 -7.30 14.04
N SER A 93 -10.31 -8.31 14.90
CA SER A 93 -11.25 -9.43 15.03
C SER A 93 -12.56 -9.07 15.75
N GLY A 94 -12.57 -7.99 16.53
CA GLY A 94 -13.68 -7.61 17.42
C GLY A 94 -13.84 -8.54 18.64
N GLN A 95 -12.94 -9.49 18.86
CA GLN A 95 -12.95 -10.35 20.05
C GLN A 95 -12.20 -9.76 21.23
N ALA A 96 -11.27 -8.82 20.98
CA ALA A 96 -10.61 -8.07 22.04
C ALA A 96 -11.63 -7.34 22.93
N ASP A 97 -12.70 -6.78 22.33
CA ASP A 97 -13.81 -6.13 23.04
C ASP A 97 -14.61 -7.10 23.91
N LYS A 98 -14.53 -8.40 23.63
CA LYS A 98 -15.17 -9.49 24.38
C LYS A 98 -14.24 -10.11 25.42
N GLY A 99 -13.02 -9.58 25.58
CA GLY A 99 -12.00 -10.13 26.47
C GLY A 99 -11.46 -11.50 26.04
N GLN A 100 -11.64 -11.88 24.77
CA GLN A 100 -11.25 -13.18 24.23
C GLN A 100 -10.05 -13.05 23.31
N THR A 101 -9.09 -13.96 23.43
CA THR A 101 -7.98 -14.08 22.48
C THR A 101 -8.42 -14.91 21.28
N PRO A 102 -8.37 -14.37 20.05
CA PRO A 102 -8.73 -15.12 18.86
C PRO A 102 -7.88 -16.37 18.68
N ASP A 103 -8.52 -17.47 18.28
CA ASP A 103 -7.83 -18.65 17.79
C ASP A 103 -7.24 -18.39 16.38
N THR A 104 -6.39 -19.32 15.92
CA THR A 104 -5.74 -19.22 14.60
C THR A 104 -6.75 -19.16 13.46
N GLU A 105 -7.88 -19.88 13.58
CA GLU A 105 -8.91 -19.89 12.55
C GLU A 105 -9.61 -18.51 12.43
N THR A 106 -9.96 -17.91 13.56
CA THR A 106 -10.55 -16.56 13.63
C THR A 106 -9.58 -15.51 13.11
N ARG A 107 -8.28 -15.65 13.42
CA ARG A 107 -7.23 -14.80 12.84
C ARG A 107 -7.20 -14.92 11.32
N LEU A 108 -7.16 -16.14 10.77
CA LEU A 108 -7.16 -16.34 9.32
C LEU A 108 -8.42 -15.77 8.65
N LYS A 109 -9.60 -15.94 9.24
CA LYS A 109 -10.85 -15.33 8.75
C LYS A 109 -10.80 -13.80 8.79
N THR A 110 -10.25 -13.24 9.86
CA THR A 110 -10.07 -11.79 10.00
C THR A 110 -9.12 -11.26 8.93
N LEU A 111 -8.00 -11.96 8.70
CA LEU A 111 -7.02 -11.59 7.69
C LEU A 111 -7.63 -11.63 6.29
N ALA A 112 -8.33 -12.72 5.95
CA ALA A 112 -9.03 -12.85 4.67
C ALA A 112 -10.06 -11.73 4.47
N ARG A 113 -10.84 -11.38 5.52
CA ARG A 113 -11.76 -10.24 5.48
C ARG A 113 -11.01 -8.95 5.20
N CYS A 114 -9.97 -8.62 5.97
CA CYS A 114 -9.23 -7.38 5.79
C CYS A 114 -8.60 -7.26 4.39
N MET A 115 -8.03 -8.35 3.85
CA MET A 115 -7.48 -8.40 2.49
C MET A 115 -8.54 -8.39 1.39
N SER A 116 -9.81 -8.60 1.71
CA SER A 116 -10.91 -8.55 0.73
C SER A 116 -11.55 -7.17 0.63
N ILE A 117 -11.34 -6.29 1.62
CA ILE A 117 -11.92 -4.95 1.64
C ILE A 117 -11.37 -4.15 0.46
N ASN A 118 -12.26 -3.52 -0.29
CA ASN A 118 -11.90 -2.51 -1.28
C ASN A 118 -12.04 -1.13 -0.63
N LYS A 119 -10.92 -0.49 -0.27
CA LYS A 119 -10.93 0.85 0.33
C LYS A 119 -10.89 1.92 -0.76
N HIS A 120 -11.79 1.82 -1.75
CA HIS A 120 -11.89 2.82 -2.80
C HIS A 120 -12.10 4.20 -2.17
N LYS A 121 -11.18 5.12 -2.40
CA LYS A 121 -11.37 6.52 -2.00
C LYS A 121 -12.20 7.18 -3.08
N ALA A 122 -13.50 7.31 -2.81
CA ALA A 122 -14.37 8.09 -3.68
C ALA A 122 -13.86 9.53 -3.73
N MET A 123 -13.84 10.10 -4.93
CA MET A 123 -13.57 11.52 -5.08
C MET A 123 -14.73 12.33 -4.48
N ALA A 124 -14.47 13.53 -4.00
CA ALA A 124 -15.52 14.41 -3.46
C ALA A 124 -16.67 14.61 -4.47
N CYS A 125 -16.34 14.66 -5.77
CA CYS A 125 -17.31 14.78 -6.85
C CYS A 125 -18.23 13.55 -6.96
N GLU A 126 -17.67 12.34 -6.79
CA GLU A 126 -18.43 11.08 -6.83
C GLU A 126 -19.37 10.98 -5.63
N TYR A 127 -18.90 11.40 -4.45
CA TYR A 127 -19.70 11.44 -3.23
C TYR A 127 -20.89 12.40 -3.34
N ILE A 128 -20.67 13.61 -3.89
CA ILE A 128 -21.74 14.59 -4.09
C ILE A 128 -22.80 14.05 -5.06
N ALA A 129 -22.37 13.46 -6.18
CA ALA A 129 -23.28 12.88 -7.17
C ALA A 129 -24.12 11.72 -6.59
N GLU A 130 -23.53 10.87 -5.74
CA GLU A 130 -24.27 9.80 -5.05
C GLU A 130 -25.30 10.36 -4.05
N GLN A 131 -24.97 11.44 -3.33
CA GLN A 131 -25.91 12.08 -2.41
C GLN A 131 -27.09 12.73 -3.15
N GLU A 132 -26.82 13.42 -4.27
CA GLU A 132 -27.85 14.04 -5.10
C GLU A 132 -28.80 12.96 -5.65
N ALA A 133 -28.27 11.86 -6.20
CA ALA A 133 -29.07 10.74 -6.69
C ALA A 133 -29.93 10.07 -5.60
N GLN A 134 -29.41 9.95 -4.37
CA GLN A 134 -30.17 9.41 -3.24
C GLN A 134 -31.28 10.36 -2.78
N GLN A 135 -31.04 11.67 -2.81
CA GLN A 135 -32.05 12.69 -2.48
C GLN A 135 -33.18 12.71 -3.52
N GLU A 136 -32.85 12.64 -4.81
CA GLU A 136 -33.83 12.56 -5.89
C GLU A 136 -34.69 11.30 -5.80
N ALA A 137 -34.07 10.14 -5.58
CA ALA A 137 -34.80 8.88 -5.39
C ALA A 137 -35.74 8.93 -4.17
N THR A 138 -35.31 9.54 -3.08
CA THR A 138 -36.14 9.69 -1.87
C THR A 138 -37.31 10.65 -2.10
N GLN A 139 -37.08 11.75 -2.83
CA GLN A 139 -38.14 12.70 -3.20
C GLN A 139 -39.17 12.07 -4.13
N GLN A 140 -38.75 11.26 -5.11
CA GLN A 140 -39.66 10.54 -6.00
C GLN A 140 -40.54 9.55 -5.24
N ILE A 141 -39.96 8.76 -4.33
CA ILE A 141 -40.73 7.83 -3.48
C ILE A 141 -41.75 8.58 -2.60
N THR A 142 -41.39 9.78 -2.12
CA THR A 142 -42.29 10.59 -1.30
C THR A 142 -43.44 11.15 -2.13
N ASN A 143 -43.15 11.68 -3.31
CA ASN A 143 -44.17 12.22 -4.23
C ASN A 143 -45.13 11.14 -4.75
N ASP A 144 -44.63 9.94 -5.08
CA ASP A 144 -45.46 8.83 -5.56
C ASP A 144 -46.40 8.31 -4.45
N ASN A 145 -45.98 8.36 -3.19
CA ASN A 145 -46.84 8.00 -2.05
C ASN A 145 -47.90 9.08 -1.75
N GLU A 146 -47.63 10.36 -2.01
CA GLU A 146 -48.61 11.44 -1.87
C GLU A 146 -49.66 11.45 -3.01
N LEU A 147 -49.28 11.02 -4.21
CA LEU A 147 -50.19 10.87 -5.37
C LEU A 147 -51.11 9.63 -5.28
N ALA A 148 -50.77 8.66 -4.43
CA ALA A 148 -51.52 7.42 -4.23
C ALA A 148 -52.51 7.47 -3.03
N ALA A 149 -52.55 8.59 -2.29
CA ALA A 149 -53.45 8.85 -1.16
C ALA A 149 -54.61 9.78 -1.55
#